data_AF-A0A447PI04-F1
#
_entry.id   AF-A0A447PI04-F1
#
_cell.length_a   1.000
_cell.length_b   1.000
_cell.length_c   1.000
_cell.angle_alpha   90.00
_cell.angle_beta   90.00
_cell.angle_gamma   90.00
#
_symmetry.space_group_name_H-M   'P 1'
#
loop_
_entity.id
_entity.type
_entity.pdbx_description
1 polymer ?
#
loop_
_entity_poly.entity_id
_entity_poly.type
_entity_poly.pdbx_seq_one_letter_code
_entity_poly.pdbx_strand_id
1 'polypeptide(L)'
;MGSCSTDLKSGIGGLEGRLLKDGDRLATGKPSRQFSGPQGVKQLLWGNRIRALPGPEYREFDRASQEAFWRSPWQLSPQSNRMGYRLQGQSLTRTTDRELLSHGLLPGVVQVPYNGQPIVLMNDAQTTGGYPRIACIIEADMYHLAQIPLGQPIHFVQCSLEEALNARRERQRYLEQLTWRLQHEH
;
A
#
# COMPACT_ATOMS: atom_id res chain seq x y z
N MET A 1 8.63 21.25 5.50
CA MET A 1 8.58 19.85 5.97
C MET A 1 9.40 18.89 5.08
N GLY A 2 10.61 19.26 4.61
CA GLY A 2 11.58 18.32 4.02
C GLY A 2 11.16 17.39 2.85
N SER A 3 10.00 17.60 2.21
CA SER A 3 9.43 16.72 1.18
C SER A 3 8.76 17.56 0.08
N CYS A 4 8.70 16.99 -1.13
CA CYS A 4 8.02 17.56 -2.30
C CYS A 4 6.72 16.83 -2.66
N SER A 5 6.28 15.84 -1.88
CA SER A 5 5.03 15.11 -2.14
C SER A 5 3.82 16.04 -2.10
N THR A 6 2.90 15.90 -3.06
CA THR A 6 1.62 16.60 -3.04
C THR A 6 0.64 15.90 -2.12
N ASP A 7 0.14 16.60 -1.10
CA ASP A 7 -1.03 16.20 -0.33
C ASP A 7 -2.25 16.98 -0.86
N LEU A 8 -3.11 16.28 -1.59
CA LEU A 8 -4.30 16.85 -2.21
C LEU A 8 -5.39 17.24 -1.19
N LYS A 9 -5.42 16.58 -0.04
CA LYS A 9 -6.43 16.84 0.99
C LYS A 9 -6.09 18.10 1.77
N SER A 10 -4.80 18.29 2.08
CA SER A 10 -4.32 19.45 2.81
C SER A 10 -3.92 20.62 1.89
N GLY A 11 -3.79 20.39 0.58
CA GLY A 11 -3.45 21.41 -0.41
C GLY A 11 -2.00 21.89 -0.33
N ILE A 12 -1.05 20.99 -0.04
CA ILE A 12 0.36 21.33 0.18
C ILE A 12 1.32 20.49 -0.66
N GLY A 13 2.52 21.00 -0.88
CA GLY A 13 3.59 20.30 -1.60
C GLY A 13 3.37 20.23 -3.11
N GLY A 14 4.30 19.59 -3.83
CA GLY A 14 4.29 19.52 -5.29
C GLY A 14 4.18 20.90 -5.98
N LEU A 15 3.33 20.98 -7.01
CA LEU A 15 2.98 22.23 -7.67
C LEU A 15 1.67 22.75 -7.07
N GLU A 16 1.77 23.74 -6.17
CA GLU A 16 0.62 24.42 -5.56
C GLU A 16 -0.35 23.49 -4.80
N GLY A 17 0.07 22.30 -4.37
CA GLY A 17 -0.76 21.39 -3.59
C GLY A 17 -1.91 20.72 -4.36
N ARG A 18 -1.85 20.69 -5.71
CA ARG A 18 -2.94 20.22 -6.57
C ARG A 18 -2.48 19.22 -7.64
N LEU A 19 -3.46 18.66 -8.34
CA LEU A 19 -3.21 17.95 -9.59
C LEU A 19 -2.63 18.91 -10.64
N LEU A 20 -1.76 18.38 -11.49
CA LEU A 20 -1.27 19.11 -12.66
C LEU A 20 -2.43 19.37 -13.62
N LYS A 21 -2.34 20.49 -14.33
CA LYS A 21 -3.31 20.91 -15.36
C LYS A 21 -2.58 21.34 -16.62
N ASP A 22 -3.32 21.39 -17.72
CA ASP A 22 -2.81 21.84 -19.00
C ASP A 22 -2.19 23.25 -18.88
N GLY A 23 -1.00 23.40 -19.46
CA GLY A 23 -0.22 24.64 -19.40
C GLY A 23 0.72 24.78 -18.20
N ASP A 24 0.65 23.89 -17.20
CA ASP A 24 1.63 23.88 -16.11
C ASP A 24 3.05 23.62 -16.65
N ARG A 25 4.06 24.23 -16.01
CA ARG A 25 5.48 24.04 -16.31
C ARG A 25 6.23 23.66 -15.04
N LEU A 26 6.94 22.54 -15.07
CA LEU A 26 7.76 22.07 -13.94
C LEU A 26 9.23 22.40 -14.19
N ALA A 27 9.82 23.19 -13.29
CA ALA A 27 11.25 23.46 -13.33
C ALA A 27 12.03 22.20 -12.93
N THR A 28 13.07 21.87 -13.68
CA THR A 28 13.98 20.76 -13.38
C THR A 28 15.20 21.25 -12.61
N GLY A 29 15.77 20.38 -11.78
CA GLY A 29 17.05 20.62 -11.14
C GLY A 29 18.22 20.48 -12.12
N LYS A 30 19.40 20.98 -11.73
CA LYS A 30 20.64 20.72 -12.49
C LYS A 30 21.04 19.25 -12.28
N PRO A 31 21.36 18.50 -13.35
CA PRO A 31 21.82 17.12 -13.19
C PRO A 31 23.13 17.11 -12.41
N SER A 32 23.22 16.27 -11.39
CA SER A 32 24.46 16.04 -10.64
C SER A 32 25.39 15.04 -11.33
N ARG A 33 24.90 14.38 -12.38
CA ARG A 33 25.62 13.33 -13.10
C ARG A 33 25.22 13.27 -14.57
N GLN A 34 26.19 12.88 -15.41
CA GLN A 34 25.99 12.50 -16.80
C GLN A 34 26.40 11.03 -16.97
N PHE A 35 25.65 10.29 -17.79
CA PHE A 35 25.96 8.91 -18.13
C PHE A 35 26.66 8.87 -19.50
N SER A 36 27.63 7.96 -19.68
CA SER A 36 28.32 7.76 -20.97
C SER A 36 27.43 7.17 -22.08
N GLY A 37 26.31 6.54 -21.71
CA GLY A 37 25.34 5.97 -22.64
C GLY A 37 24.06 5.50 -21.96
N PRO A 38 23.08 4.98 -22.73
CA PRO A 38 21.82 4.47 -22.19
C PRO A 38 22.05 3.28 -21.24
N GLN A 39 21.45 3.34 -20.04
CA GLN A 39 21.54 2.29 -19.03
C GLN A 39 20.17 1.63 -18.81
N GLY A 40 20.05 0.34 -19.14
CA GLY A 40 18.82 -0.42 -18.95
C GLY A 40 18.73 -1.06 -17.56
N VAL A 41 17.57 -0.93 -16.91
CA VAL A 41 17.27 -1.58 -15.63
C VAL A 41 16.04 -2.46 -15.75
N LYS A 42 16.05 -3.62 -15.10
CA LYS A 42 14.89 -4.53 -15.08
C LYS A 42 13.89 -4.04 -14.04
N GLN A 43 12.64 -3.85 -14.43
CA GLN A 43 11.56 -3.49 -13.50
C GLN A 43 11.11 -4.72 -12.69
N LEU A 44 10.53 -4.47 -11.51
CA LEU A 44 9.85 -5.50 -10.74
C LEU A 44 8.51 -5.83 -11.37
N LEU A 45 8.18 -7.11 -11.43
CA LEU A 45 6.86 -7.57 -11.86
C LEU A 45 5.81 -7.21 -10.81
N TRP A 46 4.57 -7.05 -11.26
CA TRP A 46 3.40 -6.86 -10.41
C TRP A 46 2.46 -8.05 -10.52
N GLY A 47 1.65 -8.26 -9.49
CA GLY A 47 0.66 -9.32 -9.45
C GLY A 47 -0.45 -8.97 -8.47
N ASN A 48 -1.43 -9.86 -8.38
CA ASN A 48 -2.59 -9.69 -7.51
C ASN A 48 -2.52 -10.49 -6.20
N ARG A 49 -1.39 -11.17 -5.94
CA ARG A 49 -1.15 -11.90 -4.69
C ARG A 49 -0.30 -11.03 -3.78
N ILE A 50 -0.84 -10.70 -2.62
CA ILE A 50 -0.25 -9.69 -1.72
C ILE A 50 -0.09 -10.29 -0.34
N ARG A 51 1.14 -10.32 0.17
CA ARG A 51 1.42 -10.85 1.51
C ARG A 51 0.95 -9.89 2.59
N ALA A 52 0.28 -10.44 3.60
CA ALA A 52 -0.15 -9.70 4.77
C ALA A 52 0.02 -10.53 6.05
N LEU A 53 0.32 -9.84 7.14
CA LEU A 53 0.36 -10.37 8.49
C LEU A 53 -1.04 -10.25 9.12
N PRO A 54 -1.49 -11.24 9.92
CA PRO A 54 -2.68 -11.08 10.76
C PRO A 54 -2.55 -9.85 11.68
N GLY A 55 -3.60 -9.07 11.77
CA GLY A 55 -3.65 -7.83 12.54
C GLY A 55 -3.99 -8.05 14.02
N PRO A 56 -3.94 -7.00 14.84
CA PRO A 56 -4.21 -7.10 16.28
C PRO A 56 -5.61 -7.62 16.60
N GLU A 57 -6.62 -7.20 15.83
CA GLU A 57 -8.01 -7.61 16.02
C GLU A 57 -8.38 -8.87 15.21
N TYR A 58 -7.42 -9.58 14.61
CA TYR A 58 -7.70 -10.74 13.76
C TYR A 58 -8.54 -11.83 14.45
N ARG A 59 -8.28 -12.09 15.73
CA ARG A 59 -9.00 -13.10 16.53
C ARG A 59 -10.43 -12.70 16.90
N GLU A 60 -10.82 -11.46 16.61
CA GLU A 60 -12.18 -10.97 16.84
C GLU A 60 -13.10 -11.25 15.67
N PHE A 61 -12.60 -11.77 14.56
CA PHE A 61 -13.41 -12.23 13.44
C PHE A 61 -13.71 -13.71 13.59
N ASP A 62 -14.90 -14.13 13.16
CA ASP A 62 -15.25 -15.55 13.18
C ASP A 62 -14.34 -16.37 12.23
N ARG A 63 -14.35 -17.69 12.40
CA ARG A 63 -13.50 -18.58 11.60
C ARG A 63 -13.79 -18.47 10.09
N ALA A 64 -15.06 -18.32 9.71
CA ALA A 64 -15.45 -18.20 8.31
C ALA A 64 -14.87 -16.92 7.67
N SER A 65 -14.85 -15.81 8.41
CA SER A 65 -14.30 -14.52 7.99
C SER A 65 -12.78 -14.55 7.91
N GLN A 66 -12.13 -15.18 8.89
CA GLN A 66 -10.69 -15.43 8.86
C GLN A 66 -10.30 -16.25 7.62
N GLU A 67 -11.00 -17.35 7.34
CA GLU A 67 -10.73 -18.18 6.16
C GLU A 67 -11.05 -17.43 4.86
N ALA A 68 -12.16 -16.69 4.80
CA ALA A 68 -12.54 -15.90 3.63
C ALA A 68 -11.50 -14.81 3.31
N PHE A 69 -10.91 -14.17 4.31
CA PHE A 69 -9.89 -13.14 4.11
C PHE A 69 -8.69 -13.65 3.29
N TRP A 70 -8.25 -14.89 3.56
CA TRP A 70 -7.10 -15.49 2.87
C TRP A 70 -7.45 -16.27 1.61
N ARG A 71 -8.63 -16.92 1.58
CA ARG A 71 -9.00 -17.84 0.49
C ARG A 71 -9.82 -17.19 -0.62
N SER A 72 -10.63 -16.18 -0.29
CA SER A 72 -11.51 -15.53 -1.24
C SER A 72 -10.83 -14.37 -1.96
N PRO A 73 -11.15 -14.11 -3.24
CA PRO A 73 -10.73 -12.90 -3.93
C PRO A 73 -11.45 -11.67 -3.40
N TRP A 74 -10.74 -10.54 -3.38
CA TRP A 74 -11.26 -9.22 -3.01
C TRP A 74 -11.24 -8.29 -4.21
N GLN A 75 -12.41 -7.86 -4.69
CA GLN A 75 -12.49 -6.98 -5.85
C GLN A 75 -12.19 -5.53 -5.46
N LEU A 76 -11.33 -4.85 -6.22
CA LEU A 76 -11.02 -3.45 -5.98
C LEU A 76 -12.18 -2.53 -6.39
N SER A 77 -12.74 -1.78 -5.44
CA SER A 77 -13.88 -0.88 -5.67
C SER A 77 -13.50 0.40 -6.40
N PRO A 78 -14.37 0.96 -7.27
CA PRO A 78 -14.19 2.29 -7.86
C PRO A 78 -14.09 3.45 -6.87
N GLN A 79 -14.49 3.26 -5.61
CA GLN A 79 -14.36 4.28 -4.55
C GLN A 79 -12.94 4.34 -3.95
N SER A 80 -11.99 3.59 -4.50
CA SER A 80 -10.60 3.54 -4.05
C SER A 80 -9.80 4.73 -4.56
N ASN A 81 -8.95 5.30 -3.71
CA ASN A 81 -8.10 6.43 -4.06
C ASN A 81 -6.78 6.39 -3.25
N ARG A 82 -5.99 7.48 -3.31
CA ARG A 82 -4.70 7.59 -2.62
C ARG A 82 -4.77 7.51 -1.09
N MET A 83 -5.95 7.69 -0.49
CA MET A 83 -6.14 7.54 0.95
C MET A 83 -6.39 6.08 1.35
N GLY A 84 -7.15 5.34 0.56
CA GLY A 84 -7.52 3.99 0.91
C GLY A 84 -8.22 3.24 -0.21
N TYR A 85 -7.98 1.94 -0.26
CA TYR A 85 -8.58 1.04 -1.23
C TYR A 85 -9.73 0.30 -0.57
N ARG A 86 -10.93 0.47 -1.12
CA ARG A 86 -12.13 -0.22 -0.63
C ARG A 86 -12.28 -1.52 -1.39
N LEU A 87 -12.39 -2.62 -0.67
CA LEU A 87 -12.48 -3.95 -1.23
C LEU A 87 -13.93 -4.44 -1.16
N GLN A 88 -14.35 -5.16 -2.20
CA GLN A 88 -15.66 -5.79 -2.28
C GLN A 88 -15.49 -7.31 -2.26
N GLY A 89 -16.25 -7.98 -1.41
CA GLY A 89 -16.21 -9.44 -1.27
C GLY A 89 -17.19 -9.93 -0.21
N GLN A 90 -16.91 -11.12 0.32
CA GLN A 90 -17.67 -11.67 1.43
C GLN A 90 -17.62 -10.73 2.64
N SER A 91 -18.78 -10.41 3.21
CA SER A 91 -18.85 -9.61 4.44
C SER A 91 -18.17 -10.35 5.58
N LEU A 92 -17.23 -9.70 6.25
CA LEU A 92 -16.52 -10.25 7.40
C LEU A 92 -17.27 -9.93 8.69
N THR A 93 -17.51 -10.97 9.50
CA THR A 93 -18.25 -10.90 10.76
C THR A 93 -17.27 -10.84 11.93
N ARG A 94 -17.38 -9.76 12.71
CA ARG A 94 -16.71 -9.61 14.00
C ARG A 94 -17.60 -10.17 15.12
N THR A 95 -17.02 -10.89 16.06
CA THR A 95 -17.73 -11.59 17.16
C THR A 95 -17.88 -10.74 18.42
N THR A 96 -17.30 -9.55 18.45
CA THR A 96 -17.35 -8.63 19.59
C THR A 96 -17.86 -7.26 19.15
N ASP A 97 -18.69 -6.68 20.02
CA ASP A 97 -19.22 -5.33 19.86
C ASP A 97 -18.40 -4.28 20.62
N ARG A 98 -17.22 -4.64 21.17
CA ARG A 98 -16.39 -3.69 21.90
C ARG A 98 -15.97 -2.55 20.98
N GLU A 99 -16.14 -1.32 21.48
CA GLU A 99 -15.61 -0.14 20.83
C GLU A 99 -14.08 -0.14 20.85
N LEU A 100 -13.47 0.41 19.80
CA LEU A 100 -12.04 0.68 19.79
C LEU A 100 -11.81 2.18 19.97
N LEU A 101 -10.98 2.50 20.96
CA LEU A 101 -10.39 3.84 21.06
C LEU A 101 -9.57 4.14 19.80
N SER A 102 -9.49 5.41 19.43
CA SER A 102 -8.66 5.83 18.32
C SER A 102 -7.20 5.43 18.55
N HIS A 103 -6.60 4.81 17.54
CA HIS A 103 -5.22 4.32 17.58
C HIS A 103 -4.46 4.74 16.32
N GLY A 104 -3.13 4.77 16.42
CA GLY A 104 -2.25 5.09 15.29
C GLY A 104 -2.40 4.12 14.13
N LEU A 105 -2.34 4.66 12.91
CA LEU A 105 -2.47 3.94 11.65
C LEU A 105 -1.28 4.23 10.74
N LEU A 106 -0.98 3.25 9.90
CA LEU A 106 0.08 3.30 8.90
C LEU A 106 -0.45 2.71 7.58
N PRO A 107 0.14 3.08 6.43
CA PRO A 107 -0.18 2.45 5.15
C PRO A 107 0.02 0.93 5.22
N GLY A 108 -0.88 0.19 4.56
CA GLY A 108 -0.91 -1.27 4.53
C GLY A 108 -1.83 -1.91 5.58
N VAL A 109 -2.24 -1.17 6.61
CA VAL A 109 -3.26 -1.66 7.56
C VAL A 109 -4.58 -1.90 6.83
N VAL A 110 -5.21 -3.05 7.10
CA VAL A 110 -6.50 -3.44 6.54
C VAL A 110 -7.57 -3.35 7.64
N GLN A 111 -8.41 -2.33 7.56
CA GLN A 111 -9.51 -2.09 8.50
C GLN A 111 -10.81 -2.71 7.99
N VAL A 112 -11.67 -3.16 8.91
CA VAL A 112 -12.99 -3.69 8.58
C VAL A 112 -14.07 -2.91 9.33
N PRO A 113 -14.78 -1.96 8.69
CA PRO A 113 -15.90 -1.26 9.29
C PRO A 113 -17.13 -2.17 9.52
N TYR A 114 -18.20 -1.61 10.10
CA TYR A 114 -19.44 -2.33 10.41
C TYR A 114 -20.12 -3.00 9.20
N ASN A 115 -19.86 -2.53 7.98
CA ASN A 115 -20.39 -3.16 6.76
C ASN A 115 -19.63 -4.43 6.33
N GLY A 116 -18.60 -4.83 7.08
CA GLY A 116 -17.82 -6.05 6.85
C GLY A 116 -16.91 -6.01 5.62
N GLN A 117 -16.81 -4.87 4.92
CA GLN A 117 -16.01 -4.72 3.70
C GLN A 117 -14.64 -4.12 4.02
N PRO A 118 -13.53 -4.80 3.72
CA PRO A 118 -12.20 -4.32 4.07
C PRO A 118 -11.80 -3.01 3.37
N ILE A 119 -11.04 -2.19 4.08
CA ILE A 119 -10.41 -0.97 3.57
C ILE A 119 -8.90 -1.06 3.83
N VAL A 120 -8.11 -1.07 2.78
CA VAL A 120 -6.63 -1.01 2.87
C VAL A 120 -6.21 0.45 2.92
N LEU A 121 -5.45 0.84 3.94
CA LEU A 121 -4.94 2.21 4.08
C LEU A 121 -3.74 2.44 3.17
N MET A 122 -3.75 3.57 2.46
CA MET A 122 -2.70 3.99 1.51
C MET A 122 -1.96 5.22 2.03
N ASN A 123 -1.03 5.78 1.24
CA ASN A 123 -0.09 6.80 1.71
C ASN A 123 -0.74 8.10 2.21
N ASP A 124 -1.92 8.47 1.68
CA ASP A 124 -2.63 9.70 2.07
C ASP A 124 -3.71 9.40 3.14
N ALA A 125 -3.65 8.22 3.78
CA ALA A 125 -4.62 7.78 4.79
C ALA A 125 -4.63 8.66 6.05
N GLN A 126 -5.69 8.52 6.84
CA GLN A 126 -5.74 9.11 8.19
C GLN A 126 -4.68 8.46 9.08
N THR A 127 -4.05 9.26 9.94
CA THR A 127 -3.04 8.80 10.89
C THR A 127 -3.63 8.12 12.13
N THR A 128 -4.93 8.30 12.36
CA THR A 128 -5.67 7.70 13.48
C THR A 128 -7.03 7.20 13.02
N GLY A 129 -7.57 6.20 13.71
CA GLY A 129 -8.92 5.68 13.49
C GLY A 129 -9.31 4.63 14.52
N GLY A 130 -10.57 4.21 14.52
CA GLY A 130 -11.14 3.28 15.52
C GLY A 130 -11.81 2.04 14.91
N TYR A 131 -11.47 1.67 13.68
CA TYR A 131 -11.97 0.42 13.08
C TYR A 131 -11.02 -0.75 13.37
N PRO A 132 -11.55 -1.97 13.60
CA PRO A 132 -10.76 -3.16 13.86
C PRO A 132 -9.87 -3.49 12.66
N ARG A 133 -8.63 -3.91 12.93
CA ARG A 133 -7.60 -4.17 11.92
C ARG A 133 -7.41 -5.68 11.79
N ILE A 134 -7.91 -6.25 10.70
CA ILE A 134 -7.86 -7.69 10.45
C ILE A 134 -6.46 -8.14 10.00
N ALA A 135 -5.74 -7.29 9.26
CA ALA A 135 -4.43 -7.61 8.71
C ALA A 135 -3.58 -6.35 8.49
N CYS A 136 -2.29 -6.54 8.22
CA CYS A 136 -1.39 -5.51 7.73
C CYS A 136 -0.56 -6.07 6.57
N ILE A 137 -0.67 -5.44 5.40
CA ILE A 137 0.13 -5.75 4.23
C ILE A 137 1.59 -5.39 4.51
N ILE A 138 2.51 -6.24 4.05
CA ILE A 138 3.94 -5.99 4.25
C ILE A 138 4.42 -4.88 3.31
N GLU A 139 5.34 -4.04 3.77
CA GLU A 139 5.89 -2.92 3.00
C GLU A 139 6.44 -3.35 1.61
N ALA A 140 7.05 -4.54 1.57
CA ALA A 140 7.63 -5.10 0.36
C ALA A 140 6.61 -5.29 -0.77
N ASP A 141 5.34 -5.56 -0.44
CA ASP A 141 4.27 -5.89 -1.40
C ASP A 141 3.32 -4.72 -1.68
N MET A 142 3.43 -3.61 -0.94
CA MET A 142 2.57 -2.43 -1.11
C MET A 142 2.56 -1.87 -2.55
N TYR A 143 3.67 -2.04 -3.29
CA TYR A 143 3.77 -1.55 -4.67
C TYR A 143 2.86 -2.29 -5.65
N HIS A 144 2.42 -3.52 -5.32
CA HIS A 144 1.47 -4.27 -6.13
C HIS A 144 0.11 -3.56 -6.19
N LEU A 145 -0.39 -3.07 -5.05
CA LEU A 145 -1.69 -2.38 -4.98
C LEU A 145 -1.78 -1.20 -5.95
N ALA A 146 -0.70 -0.43 -6.09
CA ALA A 146 -0.68 0.73 -6.95
C ALA A 146 -0.91 0.42 -8.45
N GLN A 147 -0.74 -0.85 -8.86
CA GLN A 147 -0.86 -1.28 -10.25
C GLN A 147 -2.13 -2.08 -10.54
N ILE A 148 -2.93 -2.42 -9.52
CA ILE A 148 -4.13 -3.24 -9.71
C ILE A 148 -5.26 -2.38 -10.30
N PRO A 149 -5.79 -2.71 -11.48
CA PRO A 149 -6.92 -1.98 -12.06
C PRO A 149 -8.19 -2.08 -11.20
N LEU A 150 -9.04 -1.07 -11.28
CA LEU A 150 -10.37 -1.13 -10.69
C LEU A 150 -11.15 -2.33 -11.23
N GLY A 151 -11.89 -3.00 -10.35
CA GLY A 151 -12.65 -4.21 -10.70
C GLY A 151 -11.82 -5.49 -10.79
N GLN A 152 -10.48 -5.44 -10.72
CA GLN A 152 -9.65 -6.64 -10.67
C GLN A 152 -9.56 -7.20 -9.23
N PRO A 153 -9.40 -8.53 -9.09
CA PRO A 153 -9.33 -9.18 -7.79
C PRO A 153 -7.94 -9.06 -7.17
N ILE A 154 -7.91 -9.04 -5.84
CA ILE A 154 -6.73 -9.10 -4.96
C ILE A 154 -6.85 -10.37 -4.11
N HIS A 155 -5.75 -11.09 -3.93
CA HIS A 155 -5.67 -12.26 -3.07
C HIS A 155 -4.66 -12.00 -1.96
N PHE A 156 -5.11 -12.05 -0.71
CA PHE A 156 -4.20 -11.96 0.42
C PHE A 156 -3.52 -13.29 0.68
N VAL A 157 -2.21 -13.24 0.93
CA VAL A 157 -1.40 -14.39 1.29
C VAL A 157 -0.92 -14.18 2.71
N GLN A 158 -1.29 -15.08 3.62
CA GLN A 158 -0.77 -15.02 4.97
C GLN A 158 0.73 -15.25 4.95
N CYS A 159 1.51 -14.38 5.60
CA CYS A 159 2.95 -14.55 5.74
C CYS A 159 3.39 -14.54 7.21
N SER A 160 4.62 -14.99 7.46
CA SER A 160 5.28 -14.86 8.76
C SER A 160 6.02 -13.53 8.89
N LEU A 161 6.37 -13.16 10.13
CA LEU A 161 7.20 -11.97 10.38
C LEU A 161 8.59 -12.11 9.72
N GLU A 162 9.16 -13.31 9.73
CA GLU A 162 10.45 -13.58 9.11
C GLU A 162 10.40 -13.40 7.59
N GLU A 163 9.37 -13.93 6.93
CA GLU A 163 9.14 -13.74 5.50
C GLU A 163 8.96 -12.25 5.14
N ALA A 164 8.24 -11.50 5.98
CA ALA A 164 8.04 -10.06 5.80
C ALA A 164 9.37 -9.29 5.87
N LEU A 165 10.20 -9.60 6.88
CA LEU A 165 11.51 -8.98 7.05
C LEU A 165 12.48 -9.38 5.93
N ASN A 166 12.44 -10.63 5.48
CA ASN A 166 13.24 -11.11 4.34
C ASN A 166 12.88 -10.36 3.05
N ALA A 167 11.58 -10.27 2.73
CA ALA A 167 11.10 -9.55 1.57
C ALA A 167 11.49 -8.06 1.58
N ARG A 168 11.45 -7.43 2.76
CA ARG A 168 11.89 -6.04 2.93
C ARG A 168 13.39 -5.89 2.65
N ARG A 169 14.21 -6.80 3.17
CA ARG A 169 15.67 -6.83 2.92
C ARG A 169 16.00 -7.07 1.45
N GLU A 170 15.29 -7.96 0.78
CA GLU A 170 15.47 -8.23 -0.66
C GLU A 170 15.16 -7.00 -1.50
N ARG A 171 14.05 -6.30 -1.21
CA ARG A 171 13.70 -5.05 -1.90
C ARG A 171 14.75 -3.96 -1.69
N GLN A 172 15.26 -3.82 -0.46
CA GLN A 172 16.32 -2.87 -0.16
C GLN A 172 17.62 -3.19 -0.92
N ARG A 173 18.04 -4.46 -0.91
CA ARG A 173 19.21 -4.93 -1.67
C ARG A 173 19.06 -4.71 -3.17
N TYR A 174 17.87 -4.91 -3.72
CA TYR A 174 17.60 -4.63 -5.14
C TYR A 174 17.83 -3.15 -5.49
N LEU A 175 17.38 -2.21 -4.65
CA LEU A 175 17.64 -0.78 -4.85
C LEU A 175 19.14 -0.43 -4.72
N GLU A 176 19.84 -1.06 -3.78
CA GLU A 176 21.29 -0.91 -3.63
C GLU A 176 22.06 -1.43 -4.86
N GLN A 177 21.66 -2.57 -5.41
CA GLN A 177 22.22 -3.13 -6.65
C GLN A 177 21.99 -2.21 -7.86
N LEU A 178 20.78 -1.64 -7.99
CA LEU A 178 20.48 -0.65 -9.02
C LEU A 178 21.38 0.59 -8.87
N THR A 179 21.52 1.09 -7.63
CA THR A 179 22.36 2.25 -7.33
C THR A 179 23.82 1.97 -7.70
N TRP A 180 24.34 0.82 -7.31
CA TRP A 180 25.71 0.41 -7.61
C TRP A 180 25.95 0.29 -9.12
N ARG A 181 25.05 -0.38 -9.85
CA ARG A 181 25.14 -0.53 -11.31
C ARG A 181 25.12 0.81 -12.00
N LEU A 182 24.23 1.71 -11.58
CA LEU A 182 24.20 3.04 -12.14
C LEU A 182 25.49 3.78 -11.84
N GLN A 183 26.11 3.63 -10.66
CA GLN A 183 27.37 4.29 -10.27
C GLN A 183 28.62 3.78 -11.00
N HIS A 184 28.69 2.50 -11.36
CA HIS A 184 29.88 1.87 -11.92
C HIS A 184 29.65 1.49 -13.38
N GLU A 185 29.52 2.50 -14.26
CA GLU A 185 29.38 2.31 -15.71
C GLU A 185 30.50 1.37 -16.21
N HIS A 186 30.11 0.17 -16.63
CA HIS A 186 30.94 -0.75 -17.40
C HIS A 186 30.54 -0.67 -18.86
#